data_AF-A0A9P5QA12-F1
#
_entry.id   AF-A0A9P5QA12-F1
#
_cell.length_a   1.000
_cell.length_b   1.000
_cell.length_c   1.000
_cell.angle_alpha   90.00
_cell.angle_beta   90.00
_cell.angle_gamma   90.00
#
_symmetry.space_group_name_H-M   'P 1'
#
loop_
_entity.id
_entity.type
_entity.pdbx_description
1 polymer ?
#
loop_
_entity_poly.entity_id
_entity_poly.type
_entity_poly.pdbx_seq_one_letter_code
_entity_poly.pdbx_strand_id
1 'polypeptide(L)'
;MRNIQTHYLKLQKPKPRVGVVVFNNRDTLIKPDGCFDFDRAIAEGVALRNKYRQNMINFQKNTGHLPPGWEIKPLATVPPDVQDRLAKRRHAEAEALTNQGGKKEQEK
;
A
#
# COMPACT_ATOMS: atom_id res chain seq x y z
N MET A 1 11.66 -59.98 -12.96
CA MET A 1 11.44 -59.28 -11.67
C MET A 1 11.96 -57.85 -11.81
N ARG A 2 11.11 -56.81 -11.67
CA ARG A 2 11.54 -55.40 -11.81
C ARG A 2 11.72 -54.79 -10.42
N ASN A 3 12.93 -54.34 -10.12
CA ASN A 3 13.32 -53.74 -8.86
C ASN A 3 12.92 -52.26 -8.87
N ILE A 4 11.99 -51.86 -8.00
CA ILE A 4 11.54 -50.46 -7.91
C ILE A 4 12.22 -49.84 -6.70
N GLN A 5 13.25 -49.02 -6.95
CA GLN A 5 14.03 -48.38 -5.90
C GLN A 5 13.34 -47.08 -5.47
N THR A 6 12.60 -47.14 -4.36
CA THR A 6 11.94 -45.97 -3.76
C THR A 6 12.97 -44.98 -3.23
N HIS A 7 13.09 -43.83 -3.90
CA HIS A 7 13.89 -42.71 -3.41
C HIS A 7 12.98 -41.77 -2.61
N TYR A 8 13.14 -41.77 -1.28
CA TYR A 8 12.47 -40.79 -0.43
C TYR A 8 13.23 -39.45 -0.50
N LEU A 9 12.59 -38.43 -1.07
CA LEU A 9 13.09 -37.05 -1.00
C LEU A 9 12.94 -36.56 0.44
N LYS A 10 14.07 -36.31 1.14
CA LYS A 10 14.07 -35.64 2.45
C LYS A 10 13.55 -34.21 2.26
N LEU A 11 12.30 -33.97 2.61
CA LEU A 11 11.72 -32.63 2.75
C LEU A 11 12.46 -31.89 3.89
N GLN A 12 13.36 -30.99 3.52
CA GLN A 12 14.01 -30.09 4.46
C GLN A 12 12.97 -29.11 5.02
N LYS A 13 12.81 -29.04 6.34
CA LYS A 13 11.90 -28.08 6.98
C LYS A 13 12.38 -26.65 6.69
N PRO A 14 11.51 -25.71 6.28
CA PRO A 14 11.93 -24.35 6.00
C PRO A 14 12.43 -23.67 7.29
N LYS A 15 13.58 -23.00 7.22
CA LYS A 15 14.11 -22.21 8.35
C LYS A 15 13.17 -21.02 8.62
N PRO A 16 12.80 -20.74 9.90
CA PRO A 16 11.98 -19.58 10.22
C PRO A 16 12.75 -18.30 9.90
N ARG A 17 12.15 -17.40 9.11
CA ARG A 17 12.71 -16.06 8.89
C ARG A 17 12.37 -15.21 10.11
N VAL A 18 13.33 -15.01 10.99
CA VAL A 18 13.23 -14.04 12.09
C VAL A 18 13.52 -12.67 11.50
N GLY A 19 12.49 -12.00 10.98
CA GLY A 19 12.56 -10.63 10.50
C GLY A 19 11.94 -9.67 11.51
N VAL A 20 12.59 -8.55 11.77
CA VAL A 20 11.98 -7.44 12.51
C VAL A 20 10.88 -6.85 11.64
N VAL A 21 9.64 -6.87 12.13
CA VAL A 21 8.52 -6.18 11.48
C VAL A 21 8.51 -4.75 11.98
N VAL A 22 9.00 -3.82 11.16
CA VAL A 22 8.88 -2.39 11.45
C VAL A 22 7.47 -1.95 11.11
N PHE A 23 6.73 -1.47 12.12
CA PHE A 23 5.45 -0.81 11.89
C PHE A 23 5.72 0.64 11.48
N ASN A 24 5.33 0.99 10.26
CA ASN A 24 5.30 2.39 9.87
C ASN A 24 4.24 3.11 10.70
N ASN A 25 4.50 4.38 11.03
CA ASN A 25 3.47 5.24 11.61
C ASN A 25 2.24 5.20 10.72
N ARG A 26 1.07 5.04 11.35
CA ARG A 26 -0.20 5.11 10.63
C ARG A 26 -0.30 6.50 10.05
N ASP A 27 -0.57 6.56 8.76
CA ASP A 27 -0.88 7.82 8.10
C ASP A 27 -2.08 8.45 8.81
N THR A 28 -1.86 9.63 9.39
CA THR A 28 -2.91 10.37 10.09
C THR A 28 -3.67 11.21 9.08
N LEU A 29 -5.00 11.18 9.16
CA LEU A 29 -5.89 12.13 8.47
C LEU A 29 -5.88 13.51 9.17
N ILE A 30 -4.78 13.84 9.83
CA ILE A 30 -4.59 15.05 10.62
C ILE A 30 -3.38 15.78 10.03
N LYS A 31 -3.57 17.06 9.71
CA LYS A 31 -2.55 17.97 9.21
C LYS A 31 -1.57 18.35 10.34
N PRO A 32 -0.41 18.94 10.04
CA PRO A 32 0.51 19.48 11.06
C PRO A 32 -0.17 20.48 12.00
N ASP A 33 -1.16 21.22 11.50
CA ASP A 33 -1.94 22.20 12.26
C ASP A 33 -2.97 21.55 13.21
N GLY A 34 -3.01 20.22 13.31
CA GLY A 34 -3.97 19.47 14.14
C GLY A 34 -5.37 19.35 13.54
N CYS A 35 -5.61 19.93 12.36
CA CYS A 35 -6.92 19.90 11.69
C CYS A 35 -7.09 18.65 10.80
N PHE A 36 -8.33 18.23 10.57
CA PHE A 36 -8.66 17.10 9.71
C PHE A 36 -8.32 17.36 8.22
N ASP A 37 -7.72 16.38 7.56
CA ASP A 37 -7.41 16.41 6.13
C ASP A 37 -8.49 15.72 5.29
N PHE A 38 -9.49 16.51 4.90
CA PHE A 38 -10.61 16.05 4.09
C PHE A 38 -10.20 15.47 2.73
N ASP A 39 -9.24 16.11 2.06
CA ASP A 39 -8.81 15.67 0.73
C ASP A 39 -8.06 14.34 0.79
N ARG A 40 -7.23 14.16 1.82
CA ARG A 40 -6.56 12.89 2.09
C ARG A 40 -7.57 11.80 2.42
N ALA A 41 -8.61 12.11 3.21
CA ALA A 41 -9.68 11.17 3.51
C ALA A 41 -10.44 10.71 2.27
N ILE A 42 -10.71 11.62 1.31
CA ILE A 42 -11.30 11.26 0.02
C ILE A 42 -10.37 10.29 -0.74
N ALA A 43 -9.08 10.62 -0.83
CA ALA A 43 -8.12 9.78 -1.53
C ALA A 43 -8.00 8.38 -0.91
N GLU A 44 -7.96 8.27 0.42
CA GLU A 44 -7.96 7.00 1.14
C GLU A 44 -9.25 6.20 0.92
N GLY A 45 -10.41 6.87 0.90
CA GLY A 45 -11.68 6.23 0.58
C GLY A 45 -11.71 5.62 -0.82
N VAL A 46 -11.15 6.32 -1.82
CA VAL A 46 -11.00 5.81 -3.19
C VAL A 46 -10.04 4.62 -3.23
N ALA A 47 -8.88 4.73 -2.57
CA ALA A 47 -7.90 3.63 -2.49
C ALA A 47 -8.50 2.38 -1.84
N LEU A 48 -9.28 2.55 -0.77
CA LEU A 48 -9.96 1.47 -0.08
C LEU A 48 -10.99 0.76 -0.96
N ARG A 49 -11.81 1.53 -1.70
CA ARG A 49 -12.76 0.96 -2.69
C ARG A 49 -12.04 0.15 -3.76
N ASN A 50 -10.93 0.66 -4.28
CA ASN A 50 -10.13 -0.04 -5.29
C ASN A 50 -9.46 -1.30 -4.72
N LYS A 51 -9.02 -1.28 -3.45
CA LYS A 51 -8.52 -2.46 -2.74
C LYS A 51 -9.60 -3.54 -2.62
N TYR A 52 -10.81 -3.18 -2.19
CA TYR A 52 -11.93 -4.13 -2.12
C TYR A 52 -12.27 -4.71 -3.48
N ARG A 53 -12.31 -3.87 -4.53
CA ARG A 53 -12.47 -4.32 -5.91
C ARG A 53 -11.42 -5.37 -6.29
N GLN A 54 -10.14 -5.12 -6.01
CA GLN A 54 -9.07 -6.08 -6.33
C GLN A 54 -9.20 -7.38 -5.51
N ASN A 55 -9.58 -7.27 -4.24
CA ASN A 55 -9.85 -8.44 -3.40
C ASN A 55 -10.98 -9.31 -3.98
N MET A 56 -12.04 -8.70 -4.51
CA MET A 56 -13.13 -9.44 -5.17
C MET A 56 -12.69 -10.11 -6.47
N ILE A 57 -11.86 -9.46 -7.28
CA ILE A 57 -11.27 -10.10 -8.47
C ILE A 57 -10.44 -11.31 -8.04
N ASN A 58 -9.59 -11.15 -7.03
CA ASN A 58 -8.73 -12.23 -6.52
C ASN A 58 -9.58 -13.37 -5.96
N PHE A 59 -10.65 -13.05 -5.23
CA PHE A 59 -11.61 -14.02 -4.73
C PHE A 59 -12.22 -14.83 -5.87
N GLN A 60 -12.78 -14.16 -6.88
CA GLN A 60 -13.40 -14.83 -8.04
C GLN A 60 -12.39 -15.70 -8.80
N LYS A 61 -11.14 -15.25 -8.95
CA LYS A 61 -10.08 -16.06 -9.58
C LYS A 61 -9.76 -17.33 -8.77
N ASN A 62 -9.81 -17.24 -7.44
CA ASN A 62 -9.48 -18.35 -6.56
C ASN A 62 -10.64 -19.35 -6.38
N THR A 63 -11.88 -18.87 -6.33
CA THR A 63 -13.08 -19.71 -6.08
C THR A 63 -13.87 -20.04 -7.35
N GLY A 64 -13.60 -19.36 -8.46
CA GLY A 64 -14.31 -19.50 -9.73
C GLY A 64 -15.66 -18.77 -9.79
N HIS A 65 -16.17 -18.24 -8.69
CA HIS A 65 -17.49 -17.60 -8.62
C HIS A 65 -17.54 -16.51 -7.53
N LEU A 66 -18.46 -15.56 -7.70
CA LEU A 66 -18.81 -14.59 -6.67
C LEU A 66 -20.06 -15.04 -5.92
N PRO A 67 -20.22 -14.69 -4.64
CA PRO A 67 -21.44 -14.95 -3.90
C PRO A 67 -22.66 -14.26 -4.57
N PRO A 68 -23.87 -14.79 -4.38
CA PRO A 68 -25.08 -14.18 -4.92
C PRO A 68 -25.23 -12.71 -4.47
N GLY A 69 -25.55 -11.83 -5.41
CA GLY A 69 -25.72 -10.39 -5.16
C GLY A 69 -24.43 -9.58 -5.03
N TRP A 70 -23.25 -10.20 -5.19
CA TRP A 70 -21.98 -9.48 -5.19
C TRP A 70 -21.60 -9.07 -6.61
N GLU A 71 -21.24 -7.80 -6.78
CA GLU A 71 -20.83 -7.24 -8.06
C GLU A 71 -19.50 -6.50 -7.94
N ILE A 72 -18.63 -6.74 -8.91
CA ILE A 72 -17.36 -6.03 -9.02
C ILE A 72 -17.60 -4.68 -9.71
N LYS A 73 -17.62 -3.62 -8.91
CA LYS A 73 -17.75 -2.24 -9.40
C LYS A 73 -16.53 -1.78 -10.23
N PRO A 74 -16.69 -0.77 -11.11
CA PRO A 74 -15.57 -0.18 -11.85
C PRO A 74 -14.54 0.49 -10.93
N LEU A 75 -13.38 0.81 -11.50
CA LEU A 75 -12.30 1.49 -10.77
C LEU A 75 -12.77 2.88 -10.33
N ALA A 76 -12.68 3.18 -9.04
CA ALA A 76 -12.98 4.49 -8.51
C ALA A 76 -11.81 5.45 -8.75
N THR A 77 -12.11 6.67 -9.15
CA THR A 77 -11.14 7.76 -9.34
C THR A 77 -11.33 8.83 -8.27
N VAL A 78 -10.24 9.51 -7.94
CA VAL A 78 -10.28 10.68 -7.07
C VAL A 78 -10.85 11.85 -7.87
N PRO A 79 -11.74 12.70 -7.31
CA PRO A 79 -12.21 13.89 -8.00
C PRO A 79 -11.04 14.79 -8.44
N PRO A 80 -11.06 15.36 -9.66
CA PRO A 80 -9.92 16.09 -10.22
C PRO A 80 -9.50 17.29 -9.36
N ASP A 81 -10.45 18.04 -8.80
CA ASP A 81 -10.17 19.14 -7.87
C ASP A 81 -9.36 18.70 -6.63
N VAL A 82 -9.74 17.57 -6.04
CA VAL A 82 -9.03 16.98 -4.89
C VAL A 82 -7.64 16.51 -5.31
N GLN A 83 -7.52 15.93 -6.50
CA GLN A 83 -6.25 15.47 -7.05
C GLN A 83 -5.27 16.63 -7.26
N ASP A 84 -5.74 17.75 -7.81
CA ASP A 84 -4.93 18.95 -8.01
C ASP A 84 -4.48 19.56 -6.69
N ARG A 85 -5.38 19.65 -5.69
CA ARG A 85 -5.04 20.14 -4.34
C ARG A 85 -4.00 19.26 -3.64
N LEU A 86 -4.07 17.95 -3.82
CA LEU A 86 -3.09 17.02 -3.26
C LEU A 86 -1.74 17.10 -3.98
N ALA A 87 -1.75 17.22 -5.31
CA ALA A 87 -0.54 17.37 -6.10
C ALA A 87 0.23 18.64 -5.69
N LYS A 88 -0.46 19.79 -5.60
CA LYS A 88 0.14 21.05 -5.16
C LYS A 88 0.79 20.95 -3.78
N ARG A 89 0.13 20.28 -2.82
CA ARG A 89 0.69 20.06 -1.48
C ARG A 89 1.96 19.22 -1.51
N ARG A 90 1.97 18.12 -2.26
CA ARG A 90 3.18 17.28 -2.39
C ARG A 90 4.36 18.04 -2.99
N HIS A 91 4.11 18.91 -3.97
CA HIS A 91 5.15 19.77 -4.54
C HIS A 91 5.72 20.73 -3.48
N ALA A 92 4.85 21.42 -2.73
CA ALA A 92 5.27 22.31 -1.66
C ALA A 92 6.08 21.60 -0.54
N GLU A 93 5.67 20.39 -0.16
CA GLU A 93 6.40 19.56 0.81
C GLU A 93 7.77 19.14 0.28
N ALA A 94 7.84 18.71 -0.98
CA ALA A 94 9.10 18.31 -1.61
C ALA A 94 10.11 19.47 -1.69
N GLU A 95 9.65 20.69 -2.00
CA GLU A 95 10.48 21.91 -2.03
C GLU A 95 10.94 22.36 -0.62
N ALA A 96 10.12 22.14 0.42
CA ALA A 96 10.51 22.46 1.79
C ALA A 96 11.64 21.57 2.31
N LEU A 97 11.71 20.30 1.87
CA LEU A 97 12.73 19.35 2.29
C LEU A 97 14.12 19.61 1.66
N THR A 98 14.20 20.24 0.48
CA THR A 98 15.49 20.47 -0.21
C THR A 98 16.27 21.68 0.33
N ASN A 99 15.61 22.61 1.03
CA ASN A 99 16.22 23.87 1.48
C ASN A 99 16.96 23.81 2.83
N GLN A 100 17.08 22.65 3.48
CA GLN A 100 17.78 22.53 4.78
C GLN A 100 19.18 21.87 4.72
N GLY A 101 19.74 21.64 3.53
CA GLY A 101 21.01 20.89 3.34
C GLY A 101 22.31 21.71 3.31
N GLY A 102 22.38 22.92 3.89
CA GLY A 102 23.47 23.87 3.63
C GLY A 102 24.12 24.52 4.85
N LYS A 103 24.48 23.78 5.91
CA LYS A 103 25.43 24.30 6.91
C LYS A 103 26.86 24.10 6.38
N LYS A 104 27.45 25.14 5.80
CA LYS A 104 28.88 25.18 5.48
C LYS A 104 29.67 25.27 6.78
N GLU A 105 30.36 24.20 7.13
CA GLU A 105 31.45 24.24 8.13
C GLU A 105 32.57 25.12 7.54
N GLN A 106 32.73 26.31 8.11
CA GLN A 106 33.94 27.11 7.93
C GLN A 106 34.89 26.71 9.05
N GLU A 107 35.81 25.80 8.75
CA GLU A 107 36.98 25.57 9.59
C GLU A 107 37.94 26.77 9.44
N LYS A 108 38.37 27.28 10.58
CA LYS A 108 39.33 28.37 10.75
C LYS A 108 40.76 27.86 10.67
#